data_AF-A0A7X0REZ3-F1
#
_entry.id   AF-A0A7X0REZ3-F1
#
_cell.length_a   1.000
_cell.length_b   1.000
_cell.length_c   1.000
_cell.angle_alpha   90.00
_cell.angle_beta   90.00
_cell.angle_gamma   90.00
#
_symmetry.space_group_name_H-M   'P 1'
#
loop_
_entity.id
_entity.type
_entity.pdbx_description
1 polymer ?
#
loop_
_entity_poly.entity_id
_entity_poly.type
_entity_poly.pdbx_seq_one_letter_code
_entity_poly.pdbx_strand_id
1 'polypeptide(L)'
;MTLLRRAVVALCASLLLGSLGVAPATADKGSSLTDDKPQELAVPVARSMTLLCSGYASCKSQGMGSAGYAAANGTMYWRMYSGHNCTNYAAYRMVHSGLPNERPWSGGGNAEYWGLYNKEITDDVPKVGAVAWWAENVRPAGSAGHVAYVEKVISEDEIIVSQDSWGGDFSWARITRAGGSWPSGFVHFNDVSFDNTAKPTVSGDTKVGGVLTATTGSWSPASTDTTYSYAWKAGGEPITRATKATLTLRADEKGKRIQVAVTASRAGFPAATAVSTKTPVVESGVLSSTVAPVLSGEATVDQVLSVTAGTWDPASPSLAYQWLRDGAPIDGATATTYSPTPDDVDHVLTVRVTASRAGYDDVAVVTAPTDPVALADFVVKHAPTLTGSPRLGESLTLDPGSWSPATDATATITWFRGGLPVEGVTGTTYVLGPEDLGQRIAASVTVTRAGYTPLVQPTAATTLVKSRPTIRVRSTHPGHGRLDLVLRLAADGVDVVSGTVQVLSHGVVLKEVPVRTGTRNFALRHLEPGPMKLRFRYAGSSTLTGATLTKMVRVR
;
A
#
# COMPACT_ATOMS: atom_id res chain seq x y z
N MET A 1 8.03 61.15 -15.92
CA MET A 1 6.85 61.47 -15.08
C MET A 1 6.90 60.55 -13.87
N THR A 2 7.02 60.95 -12.61
CA THR A 2 7.15 62.23 -11.88
C THR A 2 7.59 61.76 -10.48
N LEU A 3 8.81 61.99 -10.00
CA LEU A 3 9.33 63.18 -9.30
C LEU A 3 8.57 63.59 -8.02
N LEU A 4 9.39 63.83 -6.98
CA LEU A 4 9.24 64.78 -5.86
C LEU A 4 8.38 64.34 -4.64
N ARG A 5 8.71 64.66 -3.38
CA ARG A 5 9.57 65.73 -2.84
C ARG A 5 9.97 65.48 -1.38
N ARG A 6 11.18 65.92 -1.02
CA ARG A 6 11.67 66.21 0.35
C ARG A 6 10.99 67.46 0.93
N ALA A 7 10.97 67.57 2.27
CA ALA A 7 11.05 68.83 3.00
C ALA A 7 11.87 68.63 4.29
N VAL A 8 12.60 69.67 4.68
CA VAL A 8 13.72 69.72 5.65
C VAL A 8 13.48 70.90 6.61
N VAL A 9 14.21 70.89 7.75
CA VAL A 9 14.64 72.00 8.66
C VAL A 9 13.56 72.43 9.69
N ALA A 10 13.80 72.74 10.97
CA ALA A 10 15.01 73.18 11.69
C ALA A 10 14.88 73.15 13.24
N LEU A 11 16.05 73.02 13.90
CA LEU A 11 16.55 73.72 15.11
C LEU A 11 15.80 73.68 16.47
N CYS A 12 16.53 73.22 17.50
CA CYS A 12 16.99 74.08 18.60
C CYS A 12 18.24 73.49 19.29
N ALA A 13 19.24 74.34 19.50
CA ALA A 13 20.48 74.09 20.23
C ALA A 13 20.49 74.95 21.50
N SER A 14 21.14 74.48 22.57
CA SER A 14 21.60 75.33 23.67
C SER A 14 22.84 74.71 24.31
N LEU A 15 23.95 75.44 24.20
CA LEU A 15 25.22 75.24 24.88
C LEU A 15 25.12 75.60 26.38
N LEU A 16 26.01 75.04 27.19
CA LEU A 16 26.76 75.80 28.20
C LEU A 16 28.06 75.06 28.58
N LEU A 17 29.19 75.65 28.17
CA LEU A 17 30.51 75.43 28.79
C LEU A 17 30.63 76.36 30.00
N GLY A 18 31.17 75.84 31.10
CA GLY A 18 31.76 76.62 32.19
C GLY A 18 33.25 76.30 32.27
N SER A 19 34.08 77.34 32.35
CA SER A 19 35.54 77.26 32.37
C SER A 19 36.10 78.03 33.56
N LEU A 20 37.38 77.75 33.86
CA LEU A 20 38.39 78.55 34.59
C LEU A 20 38.49 78.43 36.12
N GLY A 21 39.74 78.29 36.60
CA GLY A 21 40.11 78.52 37.99
C GLY A 21 41.45 77.93 38.45
N VAL A 22 42.57 78.53 38.02
CA VAL A 22 43.94 78.33 38.52
C VAL A 22 44.20 79.24 39.73
N ALA A 23 44.89 78.78 40.78
CA ALA A 23 46.05 79.45 41.43
C ALA A 23 46.43 78.85 42.81
N PRO A 24 47.70 79.02 43.26
CA PRO A 24 48.35 78.22 44.30
C PRO A 24 48.45 78.96 45.66
N ALA A 25 48.93 78.26 46.70
CA ALA A 25 49.42 78.90 47.92
C ALA A 25 50.74 78.26 48.39
N THR A 26 51.78 79.09 48.40
CA THR A 26 53.13 78.92 48.96
C THR A 26 53.09 78.89 50.48
N ALA A 27 53.73 77.92 51.12
CA ALA A 27 55.04 78.02 51.81
C ALA A 27 55.12 79.06 52.94
N ASP A 28 55.34 78.56 54.16
CA ASP A 28 56.14 79.27 55.16
C ASP A 28 57.13 78.31 55.85
N LYS A 29 58.32 78.84 56.16
CA LYS A 29 59.57 78.13 56.47
C LYS A 29 59.96 78.24 57.95
N GLY A 30 60.69 77.21 58.39
CA GLY A 30 61.79 77.28 59.39
C GLY A 30 61.38 76.85 60.79
N SER A 31 62.09 76.00 61.53
CA SER A 31 63.42 75.35 61.46
C SER A 31 63.28 74.06 62.30
N SER A 32 64.09 73.00 62.23
CA SER A 32 65.54 72.89 62.39
C SER A 32 65.87 71.39 62.30
N LEU A 33 66.85 71.06 61.45
CA LEU A 33 67.88 70.00 61.56
C LEU A 33 67.68 68.90 62.63
N THR A 34 67.61 67.64 62.19
CA THR A 34 68.64 66.61 62.43
C THR A 34 68.45 65.44 61.46
N ASP A 35 69.59 64.91 61.00
CA ASP A 35 69.76 63.65 60.27
C ASP A 35 68.88 62.52 60.81
N ASP A 36 68.12 61.87 59.93
CA ASP A 36 67.99 60.42 60.02
C ASP A 36 67.74 59.82 58.62
N LYS A 37 68.60 58.87 58.26
CA LYS A 37 68.51 58.10 57.02
C LYS A 37 67.19 57.31 57.04
N PRO A 38 66.44 57.19 55.93
CA PRO A 38 65.26 56.34 55.92
C PRO A 38 65.69 54.89 56.14
N GLN A 39 65.21 54.28 57.22
CA GLN A 39 65.24 52.83 57.34
C GLN A 39 64.42 52.24 56.20
N GLU A 40 65.12 51.49 55.36
CA GLU A 40 64.58 50.60 54.34
C GLU A 40 63.54 49.67 54.99
N LEU A 41 62.26 49.97 54.79
CA LEU A 41 61.17 49.07 55.11
C LEU A 41 61.37 47.81 54.28
N ALA A 42 61.84 46.74 54.93
CA ALA A 42 61.88 45.42 54.34
C ALA A 42 60.49 45.08 53.78
N VAL A 43 60.40 44.94 52.46
CA VAL A 43 59.23 44.36 51.80
C VAL A 43 59.03 42.98 52.43
N PRO A 44 57.86 42.66 53.01
CA PRO A 44 57.65 41.33 53.57
C PRO A 44 57.83 40.33 52.42
N VAL A 45 58.73 39.36 52.61
CA VAL A 45 58.90 38.22 51.69
C VAL A 45 57.52 37.62 51.47
N ALA A 46 56.98 37.81 50.26
CA ALA A 46 55.66 37.32 49.92
C ALA A 46 55.62 35.82 50.19
N ARG A 47 54.75 35.37 51.10
CA ARG A 47 54.58 33.95 51.40
C ARG A 47 54.24 33.23 50.10
N SER A 48 54.90 32.10 49.88
CA SER A 48 54.89 31.43 48.59
C SER A 48 53.49 30.99 48.16
N MET A 49 52.69 30.56 49.12
CA MET A 49 51.26 30.35 49.03
C MET A 49 50.65 30.71 50.38
N THR A 50 49.57 31.48 50.42
CA THR A 50 48.90 31.87 51.67
C THR A 50 47.62 31.06 51.82
N LEU A 51 47.63 30.12 52.75
CA LEU A 51 46.45 29.34 53.13
C LEU A 51 45.38 30.28 53.71
N LEU A 52 44.18 30.26 53.14
CA LEU A 52 43.03 31.03 53.59
C LEU A 52 42.19 30.22 54.59
N CYS A 53 42.05 28.92 54.36
CA CYS A 53 41.40 27.98 55.27
C CYS A 53 41.87 26.55 54.97
N SER A 54 41.67 25.62 55.90
CA SER A 54 41.86 24.18 55.70
C SER A 54 40.79 23.38 56.44
N GLY A 55 40.41 22.25 55.86
CA GLY A 55 39.34 21.36 56.29
C GLY A 55 37.96 21.76 55.77
N TYR A 56 37.17 20.77 55.35
CA TYR A 56 35.86 21.01 54.76
C TYR A 56 34.94 21.88 55.64
N ALA A 57 34.90 21.63 56.95
CA ALA A 57 34.02 22.36 57.87
C ALA A 57 34.45 23.83 58.09
N SER A 58 35.75 24.05 58.32
CA SER A 58 36.31 25.38 58.57
C SER A 58 36.29 26.26 57.31
N CYS A 59 36.59 25.68 56.16
CA CYS A 59 36.47 26.39 54.90
C CYS A 59 35.01 26.75 54.57
N LYS A 60 34.06 25.81 54.79
CA LYS A 60 32.63 26.06 54.57
C LYS A 60 32.08 27.18 55.47
N SER A 61 32.48 27.25 56.74
CA SER A 61 32.00 28.32 57.65
C SER A 61 32.47 29.71 57.23
N GLN A 62 33.55 29.80 56.45
CA GLN A 62 34.09 31.04 55.88
C GLN A 62 33.56 31.34 54.47
N GLY A 63 32.54 30.62 53.99
CA GLY A 63 32.00 30.77 52.64
C GLY A 63 32.85 30.16 51.52
N MET A 64 33.93 29.47 51.87
CA MET A 64 34.90 28.83 50.96
C MET A 64 34.62 27.31 50.88
N GLY A 65 33.41 26.92 50.48
CA GLY A 65 33.03 25.51 50.44
C GLY A 65 33.78 24.69 49.37
N SER A 66 33.74 23.36 49.48
CA SER A 66 34.32 22.44 48.48
C SER A 66 33.42 22.14 47.27
N ALA A 67 32.44 23.01 47.02
CA ALA A 67 31.42 22.86 45.99
C ALA A 67 30.67 21.51 46.01
N GLY A 68 30.60 20.82 47.17
CA GLY A 68 29.96 19.52 47.33
C GLY A 68 30.92 18.33 47.36
N TYR A 69 32.21 18.53 47.07
CA TYR A 69 33.20 17.45 47.05
C TYR A 69 33.32 16.70 48.38
N ALA A 70 33.10 17.38 49.51
CA ALA A 70 33.15 16.73 50.83
C ALA A 70 32.23 15.51 50.95
N ALA A 71 31.09 15.51 50.26
CA ALA A 71 30.16 14.38 50.22
C ALA A 71 30.46 13.41 49.07
N ALA A 72 31.17 13.87 48.03
CA ALA A 72 31.42 13.13 46.80
C ALA A 72 32.81 12.49 46.73
N ASN A 73 33.73 12.82 47.65
CA ASN A 73 35.13 12.44 47.57
C ASN A 73 35.35 10.91 47.59
N GLY A 74 34.38 10.11 48.06
CA GLY A 74 34.42 8.64 47.96
C GLY A 74 34.29 8.09 46.53
N THR A 75 33.93 8.93 45.55
CA THR A 75 33.80 8.56 44.14
C THR A 75 35.05 8.92 43.34
N MET A 76 35.45 8.04 42.42
CA MET A 76 36.52 8.32 41.47
C MET A 76 35.99 9.15 40.29
N TYR A 77 36.58 10.31 40.07
CA TYR A 77 36.34 11.16 38.92
C TYR A 77 37.53 11.06 37.96
N TRP A 78 37.27 10.92 36.66
CA TRP A 78 38.30 10.73 35.64
C TRP A 78 39.28 9.59 35.94
N ARG A 79 38.81 8.57 36.66
CA ARG A 79 39.60 7.42 37.15
C ARG A 79 40.75 7.82 38.07
N MET A 80 40.68 8.98 38.71
CA MET A 80 41.60 9.40 39.77
C MET A 80 41.22 8.75 41.09
N TYR A 81 42.21 8.43 41.93
CA TYR A 81 41.96 7.82 43.23
C TYR A 81 41.10 8.73 44.12
N SER A 82 40.02 8.16 44.65
CA SER A 82 39.07 8.83 45.54
C SER A 82 39.70 9.23 46.89
N GLY A 83 39.01 10.09 47.64
CA GLY A 83 39.43 10.64 48.92
C GLY A 83 40.12 12.00 48.79
N HIS A 84 40.96 12.32 49.77
CA HIS A 84 41.81 13.51 49.76
C HIS A 84 42.89 13.37 48.69
N ASN A 85 42.66 13.98 47.54
CA ASN A 85 43.53 13.91 46.37
C ASN A 85 43.28 15.10 45.45
N CYS A 86 44.35 15.81 45.06
CA CYS A 86 44.26 16.98 44.19
C CYS A 86 43.66 16.66 42.83
N THR A 87 44.04 15.54 42.22
CA THR A 87 43.59 15.16 40.87
C THR A 87 42.13 14.74 40.85
N ASN A 88 41.66 14.03 41.88
CA ASN A 88 40.25 13.65 42.01
C ASN A 88 39.36 14.87 42.30
N TYR A 89 39.83 15.80 43.13
CA TYR A 89 39.12 17.05 43.38
C TYR A 89 39.00 17.92 42.12
N ALA A 90 40.10 18.13 41.40
CA ALA A 90 40.08 18.89 40.15
C ALA A 90 39.17 18.20 39.11
N ALA A 91 39.27 16.87 38.96
CA ALA A 91 38.38 16.11 38.07
C ALA A 91 36.90 16.22 38.46
N TYR A 92 36.59 16.15 39.76
CA TYR A 92 35.23 16.39 40.28
C TYR A 92 34.71 17.76 39.84
N ARG A 93 35.50 18.82 40.02
CA ARG A 93 35.12 20.18 39.64
C ARG A 93 34.87 20.30 38.13
N MET A 94 35.70 19.64 37.32
CA MET A 94 35.51 19.60 35.86
C MET A 94 34.22 18.90 35.46
N VAL A 95 33.94 17.72 36.04
CA VAL A 95 32.70 16.98 35.79
C VAL A 95 31.46 17.78 36.20
N HIS A 96 31.52 18.46 37.33
CA HIS A 96 30.41 19.29 37.83
C HIS A 96 30.25 20.61 37.07
N SER A 97 31.25 21.00 36.28
CA SER A 97 31.13 22.11 35.31
C SER A 97 30.56 21.68 33.95
N GLY A 98 30.17 20.41 33.78
CA GLY A 98 29.48 19.89 32.59
C GLY A 98 30.33 18.97 31.71
N LEU A 99 31.57 18.66 32.10
CA LEU A 99 32.39 17.69 31.38
C LEU A 99 31.97 16.25 31.70
N PRO A 100 32.13 15.30 30.76
CA PRO A 100 31.91 13.88 31.04
C PRO A 100 32.80 13.38 32.19
N ASN A 101 32.35 12.39 32.95
CA ASN A 101 33.19 11.69 33.94
C ASN A 101 34.16 10.70 33.28
N GLU A 102 34.87 11.19 32.28
CA GLU A 102 35.90 10.46 31.54
C GLU A 102 37.09 11.39 31.37
N ARG A 103 38.29 10.87 31.68
CA ARG A 103 39.50 11.66 31.57
C ARG A 103 39.77 11.99 30.09
N PRO A 104 40.00 13.27 29.71
CA PRO A 104 40.13 13.65 28.31
C PRO A 104 41.45 13.23 27.64
N TRP A 105 42.34 12.52 28.36
CA TRP A 105 43.59 11.97 27.82
C TRP A 105 43.89 10.55 28.32
N SER A 106 44.68 9.81 27.53
CA SER A 106 45.26 8.52 27.89
C SER A 106 46.63 8.68 28.58
N GLY A 107 47.07 7.70 29.38
CA GLY A 107 48.38 7.72 30.04
C GLY A 107 48.31 7.99 31.55
N GLY A 108 49.31 8.68 32.09
CA GLY A 108 49.42 8.98 33.53
C GLY A 108 48.29 9.89 34.05
N GLY A 109 47.87 9.64 35.30
CA GLY A 109 46.85 10.44 35.99
C GLY A 109 47.37 11.45 37.00
N ASN A 110 48.65 11.34 37.38
CA ASN A 110 49.31 12.26 38.30
C ASN A 110 49.23 13.70 37.81
N ALA A 111 49.21 14.63 38.76
CA ALA A 111 49.09 16.05 38.49
C ALA A 111 50.19 16.55 37.55
N GLU A 112 51.43 16.05 37.67
CA GLU A 112 52.57 16.38 36.82
C GLU A 112 52.29 16.32 35.31
N TYR A 113 51.37 15.47 34.86
CA TYR A 113 51.10 15.29 33.43
C TYR A 113 49.97 16.17 32.88
N TRP A 114 49.18 16.83 33.73
CA TRP A 114 47.92 17.46 33.30
C TRP A 114 48.14 18.55 32.24
N GLY A 115 49.06 19.49 32.45
CA GLY A 115 49.36 20.50 31.42
C GLY A 115 50.07 19.93 30.19
N LEU A 116 50.91 18.90 30.36
CA LEU A 116 51.63 18.26 29.26
C LEU A 116 50.71 17.53 28.29
N TYR A 117 49.75 16.77 28.82
CA TYR A 117 48.78 16.04 28.01
C TYR A 117 47.66 16.92 27.46
N ASN A 118 47.46 18.12 28.01
CA ASN A 118 46.45 19.09 27.55
C ASN A 118 47.09 20.37 27.01
N LYS A 119 48.26 20.25 26.36
CA LYS A 119 49.05 21.39 25.85
C LYS A 119 48.27 22.38 24.97
N GLU A 120 47.25 21.90 24.26
CA GLU A 120 46.45 22.72 23.32
C GLU A 120 45.49 23.67 24.03
N ILE A 121 45.21 23.39 25.31
CA ILE A 121 44.34 24.20 26.18
C ILE A 121 45.10 24.61 27.44
N THR A 122 46.43 24.55 27.43
CA THR A 122 47.26 24.97 28.57
C THR A 122 48.08 26.20 28.18
N ASP A 123 47.88 27.30 28.90
CA ASP A 123 48.68 28.51 28.73
C ASP A 123 49.05 29.12 30.11
N ASP A 124 49.57 30.35 30.13
CA ASP A 124 50.01 31.05 31.34
C ASP A 124 49.00 32.08 31.88
N VAL A 125 47.79 32.12 31.31
CA VAL A 125 46.73 33.10 31.61
C VAL A 125 45.77 32.53 32.65
N PRO A 126 45.72 33.07 33.88
CA PRO A 126 44.76 32.60 34.88
C PRO A 126 43.32 32.96 34.49
N LYS A 127 42.42 31.99 34.64
CA LYS A 127 40.98 32.19 34.47
C LYS A 127 40.20 31.45 35.55
N VAL A 128 39.09 32.03 35.98
CA VAL A 128 38.16 31.36 36.90
C VAL A 128 37.61 30.12 36.20
N GLY A 129 37.72 28.96 36.86
CA GLY A 129 37.33 27.68 36.27
C GLY A 129 38.50 26.83 35.80
N ALA A 130 39.62 27.44 35.40
CA ALA A 130 40.81 26.74 34.95
C ALA A 130 41.41 25.87 36.08
N VAL A 131 42.16 24.86 35.68
CA VAL A 131 42.98 24.06 36.60
C VAL A 131 44.37 24.67 36.65
N ALA A 132 44.72 25.28 37.77
CA ALA A 132 46.08 25.67 38.07
C ALA A 132 46.94 24.40 38.22
N TRP A 133 47.95 24.26 37.37
CA TRP A 133 48.79 23.07 37.27
C TRP A 133 50.24 23.38 37.63
N TRP A 134 50.81 22.57 38.51
CA TRP A 134 52.23 22.58 38.83
C TRP A 134 52.87 21.29 38.32
N ALA A 135 53.91 21.45 37.50
CA ALA A 135 54.78 20.36 37.10
C ALA A 135 55.51 19.76 38.30
N GLU A 136 56.13 18.59 38.10
CA GLU A 136 56.94 17.95 39.14
C GLU A 136 57.98 18.92 39.73
N ASN A 137 58.11 18.90 41.06
CA ASN A 137 59.10 19.68 41.81
C ASN A 137 58.99 21.22 41.67
N VAL A 138 57.89 21.74 41.11
CA VAL A 138 57.59 23.18 41.12
C VAL A 138 56.79 23.52 42.37
N ARG A 139 57.32 24.38 43.24
CA ARG A 139 56.67 24.74 44.52
C ARG A 139 55.22 25.22 44.28
N PRO A 140 54.23 24.71 45.06
CA PRO A 140 54.37 23.90 46.26
C PRO A 140 54.39 22.38 46.00
N ALA A 141 54.38 21.94 44.75
CA ALA A 141 54.30 20.55 44.37
C ALA A 141 55.57 19.74 44.66
N GLY A 142 55.39 18.46 44.98
CA GLY A 142 56.46 17.47 45.02
C GLY A 142 56.66 16.76 43.68
N SER A 143 57.23 15.56 43.71
CA SER A 143 57.55 14.79 42.50
C SER A 143 56.33 14.36 41.68
N ALA A 144 55.12 14.32 42.25
CA ALA A 144 53.90 13.95 41.52
C ALA A 144 53.17 15.14 40.87
N GLY A 145 53.72 16.36 41.00
CA GLY A 145 53.05 17.61 40.62
C GLY A 145 51.89 17.97 41.58
N HIS A 146 51.16 19.03 41.26
CA HIS A 146 49.94 19.42 41.97
C HIS A 146 48.94 20.08 41.03
N VAL A 147 47.65 19.98 41.36
CA VAL A 147 46.58 20.69 40.64
C VAL A 147 45.59 21.30 41.62
N ALA A 148 45.08 22.49 41.27
CA ALA A 148 44.08 23.20 42.05
C ALA A 148 43.04 23.84 41.12
N TYR A 149 41.83 24.07 41.62
CA TYR A 149 40.78 24.75 40.87
C TYR A 149 40.85 26.26 41.12
N VAL A 150 40.90 27.08 40.06
CA VAL A 150 40.91 28.54 40.19
C VAL A 150 39.50 29.05 40.49
N GLU A 151 39.29 29.51 41.72
CA GLU A 151 38.01 30.05 42.20
C GLU A 151 37.87 31.54 41.87
N LYS A 152 38.98 32.26 41.84
CA LYS A 152 39.01 33.70 41.54
C LYS A 152 40.34 34.10 40.91
N VAL A 153 40.27 35.01 39.94
CA VAL A 153 41.43 35.75 39.42
C VAL A 153 41.33 37.17 39.97
N ILE A 154 42.32 37.56 40.77
CA ILE A 154 42.40 38.92 41.34
C ILE A 154 43.14 39.84 40.36
N SER A 155 44.19 39.32 39.73
CA SER A 155 44.95 39.96 38.64
C SER A 155 45.71 38.87 37.84
N GLU A 156 46.46 39.27 36.81
CA GLU A 156 47.35 38.37 36.05
C GLU A 156 48.45 37.71 36.91
N ASP A 157 48.70 38.24 38.11
CA ASP A 157 49.73 37.80 39.05
C ASP A 157 49.16 37.27 40.38
N GLU A 158 47.83 37.20 40.52
CA GLU A 158 47.20 36.80 41.76
C GLU A 158 45.89 36.02 41.55
N ILE A 159 45.83 34.82 42.15
CA ILE A 159 44.68 33.93 42.09
C ILE A 159 44.28 33.43 43.47
N ILE A 160 43.01 33.06 43.61
CA ILE A 160 42.50 32.26 44.71
C ILE A 160 42.11 30.89 44.15
N VAL A 161 42.65 29.84 44.75
CA VAL A 161 42.36 28.46 44.36
C VAL A 161 41.72 27.69 45.51
N SER A 162 40.89 26.72 45.18
CA SER A 162 40.52 25.64 46.08
C SER A 162 41.21 24.35 45.64
N GLN A 163 41.55 23.51 46.60
CA GLN A 163 42.30 22.29 46.33
C GLN A 163 42.07 21.25 47.41
N ASP A 164 42.40 20.01 47.07
CA ASP A 164 42.56 18.91 48.01
C ASP A 164 43.95 18.30 47.80
N SER A 165 44.45 17.50 48.74
CA SER A 165 45.83 17.03 48.71
C SER A 165 45.96 15.60 49.22
N TRP A 166 46.76 14.79 48.52
CA TRP A 166 47.08 13.44 48.97
C TRP A 166 47.82 13.47 50.31
N GLY A 167 47.26 12.80 51.33
CA GLY A 167 47.80 12.83 52.70
C GLY A 167 47.64 14.17 53.43
N GLY A 168 46.85 15.10 52.87
CA GLY A 168 46.47 16.38 53.46
C GLY A 168 44.95 16.53 53.57
N ASP A 169 44.48 17.77 53.58
CA ASP A 169 43.05 18.10 53.66
C ASP A 169 42.69 19.17 52.62
N PHE A 170 41.39 19.31 52.37
CA PHE A 170 40.82 20.37 51.54
C PHE A 170 41.24 21.74 52.03
N SER A 171 41.51 22.66 51.12
CA SER A 171 41.91 24.02 51.47
C SER A 171 41.57 25.04 50.39
N TRP A 172 41.54 26.30 50.80
CA TRP A 172 41.59 27.44 49.90
C TRP A 172 42.88 28.20 50.13
N ALA A 173 43.45 28.74 49.05
CA ALA A 173 44.71 29.47 49.13
C ALA A 173 44.75 30.63 48.15
N ARG A 174 45.44 31.68 48.57
CA ARG A 174 45.86 32.80 47.74
C ARG A 174 47.28 32.55 47.25
N ILE A 175 47.49 32.66 45.94
CA ILE A 175 48.78 32.45 45.29
C ILE A 175 49.12 33.72 44.52
N THR A 176 50.37 34.17 44.65
CA THR A 176 50.88 35.34 43.93
C THR A 176 52.13 34.96 43.15
N ARG A 177 52.34 35.59 41.99
CA ARG A 177 53.54 35.34 41.17
C ARG A 177 54.82 35.65 41.94
N ALA A 178 54.83 36.74 42.69
CA ALA A 178 55.95 37.17 43.54
C ALA A 178 56.27 36.19 44.69
N GLY A 179 55.33 35.34 45.10
CA GLY A 179 55.55 34.33 46.14
C GLY A 179 56.41 33.14 45.68
N GLY A 180 56.62 32.96 44.37
CA GLY A 180 57.41 31.83 43.85
C GLY A 180 56.71 30.47 43.96
N SER A 181 55.38 30.44 44.10
CA SER A 181 54.55 29.24 43.92
C SER A 181 53.51 29.40 42.81
N TRP A 182 53.80 30.24 41.82
CA TRP A 182 52.93 30.39 40.65
C TRP A 182 52.80 29.05 39.91
N PRO A 183 51.60 28.70 39.40
CA PRO A 183 51.41 27.50 38.59
C PRO A 183 52.36 27.46 37.38
N SER A 184 52.76 26.25 36.98
CA SER A 184 53.48 26.00 35.73
C SER A 184 52.63 26.30 34.49
N GLY A 185 51.31 26.25 34.62
CA GLY A 185 50.34 26.68 33.62
C GLY A 185 48.91 26.55 34.14
N PHE A 186 47.96 26.99 33.33
CA PHE A 186 46.52 26.87 33.58
C PHE A 186 45.91 26.00 32.49
N VAL A 187 45.28 24.90 32.89
CA VAL A 187 44.60 24.00 31.94
C VAL A 187 43.14 24.40 31.83
N HIS A 188 42.75 24.85 30.64
CA HIS A 188 41.47 25.48 30.33
C HIS A 188 40.44 24.48 29.82
N PHE A 189 39.76 23.79 30.74
CA PHE A 189 38.80 22.74 30.40
C PHE A 189 37.36 23.25 30.23
N ASN A 190 36.94 24.25 31.00
CA ASN A 190 35.54 24.69 31.10
C ASN A 190 35.35 26.20 30.86
N ASP A 191 36.46 26.90 30.59
CA ASP A 191 36.58 28.34 30.39
C ASP A 191 37.13 28.69 28.99
N VAL A 192 37.14 27.68 28.11
CA VAL A 192 37.21 27.79 26.65
C VAL A 192 35.87 27.38 26.05
N SER A 193 35.42 28.14 25.05
CA SER A 193 34.21 27.83 24.30
C SER A 193 34.55 26.99 23.07
N PHE A 194 33.65 26.07 22.73
CA PHE A 194 33.67 25.37 21.46
C PHE A 194 32.54 25.91 20.57
N ASP A 195 32.86 26.93 19.79
CA ASP A 195 31.86 27.77 19.13
C ASP A 195 31.54 27.29 17.72
N ASN A 196 30.25 27.29 17.37
CA ASN A 196 29.81 27.11 15.99
C ASN A 196 30.04 28.40 15.20
N THR A 197 30.96 28.37 14.23
CA THR A 197 31.27 29.50 13.36
C THR A 197 30.46 29.49 12.06
N ALA A 198 29.90 28.34 11.68
CA ALA A 198 28.92 28.22 10.60
C ALA A 198 27.89 27.13 10.91
N LYS A 199 26.60 27.45 10.75
CA LYS A 199 25.49 26.55 11.06
C LYS A 199 25.53 25.29 10.18
N PRO A 200 25.07 24.13 10.69
CA PRO A 200 24.82 22.97 9.85
C PRO A 200 23.76 23.30 8.79
N THR A 201 23.91 22.72 7.60
CA THR A 201 22.98 22.85 6.48
C THR A 201 22.32 21.51 6.20
N VAL A 202 21.10 21.54 5.66
CA VAL A 202 20.35 20.35 5.23
C VAL A 202 20.10 20.46 3.74
N SER A 203 20.43 19.40 2.99
CA SER A 203 20.17 19.28 1.56
C SER A 203 19.52 17.93 1.24
N GLY A 204 18.94 17.79 0.05
CA GLY A 204 18.24 16.58 -0.40
C GLY A 204 16.81 16.86 -0.86
N ASP A 205 16.07 15.80 -1.16
CA ASP A 205 14.69 15.88 -1.63
C ASP A 205 13.70 15.93 -0.46
N THR A 206 12.92 17.01 -0.36
CA THR A 206 11.94 17.23 0.71
C THR A 206 10.58 16.62 0.36
N LYS A 207 10.58 15.32 0.04
CA LYS A 207 9.39 14.51 -0.25
C LYS A 207 9.41 13.26 0.60
N VAL A 208 8.23 12.68 0.88
CA VAL A 208 8.17 11.35 1.51
C VAL A 208 8.93 10.33 0.66
N GLY A 209 9.78 9.53 1.29
CA GLY A 209 10.72 8.61 0.62
C GLY A 209 12.07 9.24 0.26
N GLY A 210 12.14 10.58 0.20
CA GLY A 210 13.37 11.33 -0.02
C GLY A 210 14.35 11.22 1.14
N VAL A 211 15.64 11.44 0.85
CA VAL A 211 16.72 11.43 1.84
C VAL A 211 17.28 12.83 1.99
N LEU A 212 17.28 13.33 3.22
CA LEU A 212 17.97 14.54 3.62
C LEU A 212 19.35 14.21 4.18
N THR A 213 20.32 15.07 3.92
CA THR A 213 21.69 14.98 4.41
C THR A 213 22.04 16.27 5.14
N ALA A 214 22.59 16.13 6.35
CA ALA A 214 23.08 17.23 7.16
C ALA A 214 24.60 17.38 7.02
N THR A 215 25.08 18.62 6.94
CA THR A 215 26.48 18.94 7.22
C THR A 215 26.67 19.15 8.72
N THR A 216 27.90 19.05 9.20
CA THR A 216 28.24 19.27 10.62
C THR A 216 28.28 20.74 11.02
N GLY A 217 28.32 21.66 10.05
CA GLY A 217 28.73 23.05 10.26
C GLY A 217 30.24 23.20 10.45
N SER A 218 30.67 24.41 10.83
CA SER A 218 32.06 24.74 11.15
C SER A 218 32.18 25.12 12.63
N TRP A 219 33.28 24.69 13.26
CA TRP A 219 33.49 24.81 14.69
C TRP A 219 34.89 25.34 14.98
N SER A 220 35.02 26.16 16.03
CA SER A 220 36.29 26.72 16.49
C SER A 220 36.52 26.40 17.97
N PRO A 221 37.72 25.95 18.35
CA PRO A 221 38.88 25.65 17.51
C PRO A 221 38.68 24.41 16.62
N ALA A 222 39.07 24.51 15.34
CA ALA A 222 38.95 23.41 14.39
C ALA A 222 39.88 22.24 14.75
N SER A 223 39.38 21.00 14.70
CA SER A 223 40.16 19.79 14.95
C SER A 223 39.53 18.56 14.29
N THR A 224 40.37 17.61 13.87
CA THR A 224 39.98 16.31 13.34
C THR A 224 39.45 15.34 14.40
N ASP A 225 39.71 15.60 15.67
CA ASP A 225 39.28 14.75 16.79
C ASP A 225 37.85 15.08 17.27
N THR A 226 37.18 16.00 16.58
CA THR A 226 35.80 16.38 16.85
C THR A 226 34.84 15.29 16.39
N THR A 227 34.00 14.81 17.30
CA THR A 227 32.92 13.86 17.00
C THR A 227 31.57 14.58 16.93
N TYR A 228 30.65 14.05 16.14
CA TYR A 228 29.34 14.68 15.91
C TYR A 228 28.19 13.70 16.15
N SER A 229 27.14 14.20 16.77
CA SER A 229 25.85 13.50 16.89
C SER A 229 24.73 14.36 16.34
N TYR A 230 23.67 13.73 15.83
CA TYR A 230 22.56 14.39 15.16
C TYR A 230 21.26 14.13 15.92
N ALA A 231 20.39 15.12 15.95
CA ALA A 231 19.02 14.98 16.40
C ALA A 231 18.09 15.74 15.45
N TRP A 232 17.30 14.99 14.68
CA TRP A 232 16.37 15.57 13.72
C TRP A 232 15.03 15.94 14.38
N LYS A 233 14.38 16.98 13.86
CA LYS A 233 13.08 17.47 14.29
C LYS A 233 12.16 17.70 13.09
N ALA A 234 10.88 17.37 13.24
CA ALA A 234 9.83 17.66 12.27
C ALA A 234 8.76 18.55 12.93
N GLY A 235 8.53 19.75 12.37
CA GLY A 235 7.54 20.68 12.91
C GLY A 235 7.87 21.23 14.30
N GLY A 236 9.12 21.06 14.77
CA GLY A 236 9.56 21.44 16.12
C GLY A 236 9.73 20.25 17.07
N GLU A 237 9.09 19.13 16.77
CA GLU A 237 9.14 17.92 17.61
C GLU A 237 10.29 16.98 17.22
N PRO A 238 10.96 16.30 18.17
CA PRO A 238 12.00 15.33 17.87
C PRO A 238 11.51 14.13 17.06
N ILE A 239 12.29 13.75 16.03
CA ILE A 239 12.08 12.49 15.31
C ILE A 239 12.86 11.40 16.05
N THR A 240 12.13 10.47 16.66
CA THR A 240 12.72 9.41 17.49
C THR A 240 13.71 8.55 16.69
N ARG A 241 14.90 8.29 17.26
CA ARG A 241 15.99 7.47 16.68
C ARG A 241 16.62 8.02 15.39
N ALA A 242 16.27 9.22 14.95
CA ALA A 242 16.96 9.88 13.85
C ALA A 242 18.28 10.51 14.37
N THR A 243 19.34 9.71 14.43
CA THR A 243 20.65 10.13 14.99
C THR A 243 21.81 10.12 14.00
N LYS A 244 21.53 9.79 12.73
CA LYS A 244 22.53 9.78 11.65
C LYS A 244 22.59 11.14 10.93
N ALA A 245 23.67 11.36 10.19
CA ALA A 245 23.83 12.51 9.31
C ALA A 245 22.79 12.54 8.17
N THR A 246 22.12 11.42 7.91
CA THR A 246 21.04 11.30 6.92
C THR A 246 19.71 10.96 7.57
N LEU A 247 18.62 11.44 6.96
CA LEU A 247 17.24 11.18 7.37
C LEU A 247 16.40 10.84 6.14
N THR A 248 15.83 9.63 6.11
CA THR A 248 14.78 9.28 5.14
C THR A 248 13.43 9.76 5.66
N LEU A 249 12.73 10.58 4.88
CA LEU A 249 11.43 11.14 5.22
C LEU A 249 10.33 10.10 5.08
N ARG A 250 9.43 10.02 6.07
CA ARG A 250 8.29 9.11 6.11
C ARG A 250 6.99 9.90 6.03
N ALA A 251 5.88 9.18 5.99
CA ALA A 251 4.55 9.76 5.91
C ALA A 251 4.26 10.74 7.05
N ASP A 252 4.77 10.48 8.26
CA ASP A 252 4.57 11.30 9.45
C ASP A 252 5.22 12.68 9.36
N GLU A 253 6.21 12.84 8.48
CA GLU A 253 6.86 14.13 8.22
C GLU A 253 6.14 14.96 7.15
N LYS A 254 5.19 14.40 6.39
CA LYS A 254 4.44 15.13 5.37
C LYS A 254 3.78 16.38 5.96
N GLY A 255 3.91 17.50 5.27
CA GLY A 255 3.37 18.80 5.70
C GLY A 255 4.19 19.51 6.79
N LYS A 256 5.26 18.90 7.31
CA LYS A 256 6.14 19.51 8.32
C LYS A 256 7.40 20.07 7.66
N ARG A 257 8.07 20.99 8.36
CA ARG A 257 9.44 21.42 8.02
C ARG A 257 10.44 20.69 8.89
N ILE A 258 11.58 20.33 8.32
CA ILE A 258 12.62 19.55 9.00
C ILE A 258 13.74 20.46 9.47
N GLN A 259 14.32 20.14 10.62
CA GLN A 259 15.51 20.79 11.17
C GLN A 259 16.40 19.72 11.81
N VAL A 260 17.72 19.93 11.80
CA VAL A 260 18.67 19.08 12.51
C VAL A 260 19.42 19.90 13.57
N ALA A 261 19.58 19.32 14.75
CA ALA A 261 20.55 19.77 15.74
C ALA A 261 21.79 18.90 15.64
N VAL A 262 22.96 19.51 15.49
CA VAL A 262 24.26 18.85 15.46
C VAL A 262 25.00 19.21 16.74
N THR A 263 25.34 18.20 17.54
CA THR A 263 26.15 18.36 18.75
C THR A 263 27.57 17.90 18.45
N ALA A 264 28.52 18.82 18.60
CA ALA A 264 29.94 18.58 18.44
C ALA A 264 30.58 18.34 19.81
N SER A 265 31.38 17.27 19.92
CA SER A 265 32.03 16.83 21.15
C SER A 265 33.52 16.59 20.90
N ARG A 266 34.35 17.21 21.74
CA ARG A 266 35.80 17.05 21.73
C ARG A 266 36.30 16.95 23.16
N ALA A 267 37.26 16.06 23.41
CA ALA A 267 37.88 15.91 24.72
C ALA A 267 38.49 17.25 25.18
N GLY A 268 38.23 17.61 26.43
CA GLY A 268 38.71 18.86 27.03
C GLY A 268 37.87 20.11 26.73
N PHE A 269 36.78 19.98 25.97
CA PHE A 269 35.81 21.07 25.72
C PHE A 269 34.40 20.64 26.16
N PRO A 270 33.57 21.56 26.69
CA PRO A 270 32.14 21.31 26.83
C PRO A 270 31.51 21.05 25.45
N ALA A 271 30.60 20.09 25.36
CA ALA A 271 29.89 19.82 24.11
C ALA A 271 29.01 21.02 23.72
N ALA A 272 28.95 21.31 22.41
CA ALA A 272 28.21 22.44 21.89
C ALA A 272 27.25 21.99 20.78
N THR A 273 26.07 22.62 20.70
CA THR A 273 25.01 22.26 19.75
C THR A 273 24.66 23.43 18.85
N ALA A 274 24.57 23.16 17.54
CA ALA A 274 24.10 24.11 16.54
C ALA A 274 22.89 23.54 15.80
N VAL A 275 21.98 24.42 15.36
CA VAL A 275 20.75 24.02 14.66
C VAL A 275 20.75 24.56 13.23
N SER A 276 20.26 23.75 12.29
CA SER A 276 20.12 24.16 10.89
C SER A 276 18.97 25.16 10.69
N THR A 277 18.95 25.81 9.54
CA THR A 277 17.70 26.39 9.04
C THR A 277 16.66 25.30 8.79
N LYS A 278 15.38 25.66 8.87
CA LYS A 278 14.28 24.74 8.53
C LYS A 278 14.26 24.51 7.02
N THR A 279 14.01 23.27 6.59
CA THR A 279 13.78 22.94 5.17
C THR A 279 12.48 23.57 4.66
N PRO A 280 12.23 23.55 3.33
CA PRO A 280 10.87 23.59 2.80
C PRO A 280 9.96 22.54 3.45
N VAL A 281 8.65 22.72 3.28
CA VAL A 281 7.66 21.76 3.76
C VAL A 281 7.84 20.44 3.03
N VAL A 282 7.76 19.32 3.74
CA VAL A 282 7.81 17.98 3.14
C VAL A 282 6.54 17.73 2.33
N GLU A 283 6.72 17.52 1.03
CA GLU A 283 5.64 17.23 0.08
C GLU A 283 5.32 15.73 0.02
N SER A 284 4.26 15.36 -0.71
CA SER A 284 3.96 13.96 -1.02
C SER A 284 5.12 13.29 -1.75
N GLY A 285 5.34 12.01 -1.44
CA GLY A 285 6.16 11.13 -2.27
C GLY A 285 5.50 10.87 -3.62
N VAL A 286 6.30 10.44 -4.59
CA VAL A 286 5.82 10.08 -5.93
C VAL A 286 5.60 8.57 -5.99
N LEU A 287 4.41 8.17 -6.41
CA LEU A 287 4.09 6.79 -6.75
C LEU A 287 4.05 6.66 -8.28
N SER A 288 4.50 5.54 -8.82
CA SER A 288 4.49 5.31 -10.27
C SER A 288 4.25 3.85 -10.60
N SER A 289 3.55 3.61 -11.72
CA SER A 289 3.43 2.26 -12.28
C SER A 289 4.65 1.98 -13.17
N THR A 290 5.38 0.92 -12.85
CA THR A 290 6.58 0.50 -13.61
C THR A 290 6.26 -0.59 -14.63
N VAL A 291 5.23 -1.40 -14.37
CA VAL A 291 4.63 -2.33 -15.33
C VAL A 291 3.12 -2.17 -15.21
N ALA A 292 2.47 -1.89 -16.34
CA ALA A 292 1.03 -1.64 -16.37
C ALA A 292 0.22 -2.91 -16.02
N PRO A 293 -0.95 -2.77 -15.40
CA PRO A 293 -1.90 -3.87 -15.24
C PRO A 293 -2.41 -4.36 -16.60
N VAL A 294 -2.70 -5.65 -16.71
CA VAL A 294 -3.12 -6.31 -17.96
C VAL A 294 -4.35 -7.17 -17.70
N LEU A 295 -5.30 -7.13 -18.64
CA LEU A 295 -6.47 -7.99 -18.66
C LEU A 295 -6.18 -9.34 -19.35
N SER A 296 -6.82 -10.38 -18.87
CA SER A 296 -6.77 -11.74 -19.43
C SER A 296 -8.13 -12.41 -19.32
N GLY A 297 -8.40 -13.35 -20.23
CA GLY A 297 -9.69 -14.02 -20.39
C GLY A 297 -10.36 -13.63 -21.70
N GLU A 298 -11.46 -14.32 -22.02
CA GLU A 298 -12.27 -14.05 -23.20
C GLU A 298 -13.40 -13.09 -22.83
N ALA A 299 -13.58 -12.02 -23.60
CA ALA A 299 -14.65 -11.04 -23.40
C ALA A 299 -15.96 -11.59 -23.94
N THR A 300 -16.56 -12.54 -23.21
CA THR A 300 -17.81 -13.20 -23.56
C THR A 300 -18.69 -13.26 -22.31
N VAL A 301 -20.01 -13.10 -22.46
CA VAL A 301 -20.95 -13.16 -21.32
C VAL A 301 -20.71 -14.42 -20.48
N ASP A 302 -20.79 -14.26 -19.15
CA ASP A 302 -20.54 -15.29 -18.13
C ASP A 302 -19.10 -15.87 -18.08
N GLN A 303 -18.19 -15.51 -19.00
CA GLN A 303 -16.76 -15.89 -18.90
C GLN A 303 -16.02 -14.98 -17.92
N VAL A 304 -15.02 -15.53 -17.22
CA VAL A 304 -14.27 -14.75 -16.21
C VAL A 304 -13.12 -14.00 -16.87
N LEU A 305 -13.14 -12.68 -16.76
CA LEU A 305 -12.00 -11.80 -17.00
C LEU A 305 -11.22 -11.59 -15.70
N SER A 306 -9.89 -11.50 -15.80
CA SER A 306 -8.98 -11.27 -14.67
C SER A 306 -8.00 -10.16 -14.98
N VAL A 307 -7.67 -9.34 -13.98
CA VAL A 307 -6.68 -8.25 -14.09
C VAL A 307 -5.43 -8.54 -13.26
N THR A 308 -4.25 -8.30 -13.82
CA THR A 308 -2.99 -8.31 -13.06
C THR A 308 -2.79 -6.98 -12.33
N ALA A 309 -2.09 -7.00 -11.20
CA ALA A 309 -1.83 -5.79 -10.41
C ALA A 309 -0.82 -4.82 -11.06
N GLY A 310 -0.03 -5.28 -12.03
CA GLY A 310 1.17 -4.58 -12.49
C GLY A 310 2.27 -4.51 -11.42
N THR A 311 3.29 -3.69 -11.65
CA THR A 311 4.31 -3.37 -10.64
C THR A 311 4.38 -1.86 -10.43
N TRP A 312 4.79 -1.47 -9.23
CA TRP A 312 4.73 -0.09 -8.76
C TRP A 312 6.01 0.29 -8.02
N ASP A 313 6.40 1.56 -8.11
CA ASP A 313 7.49 2.14 -7.35
C ASP A 313 7.02 3.39 -6.57
N PRO A 314 7.25 3.47 -5.25
CA PRO A 314 7.88 2.42 -4.43
C PRO A 314 6.97 1.20 -4.21
N ALA A 315 7.60 0.03 -4.11
CA ALA A 315 6.92 -1.28 -4.14
C ALA A 315 5.83 -1.48 -3.08
N SER A 316 4.88 -2.36 -3.40
CA SER A 316 3.76 -2.82 -2.56
C SER A 316 2.83 -1.71 -2.04
N PRO A 317 2.26 -0.85 -2.92
CA PRO A 317 1.16 0.03 -2.52
C PRO A 317 -0.13 -0.77 -2.24
N SER A 318 -1.09 -0.13 -1.59
CA SER A 318 -2.47 -0.65 -1.51
C SER A 318 -3.19 -0.39 -2.82
N LEU A 319 -3.86 -1.41 -3.37
CA LEU A 319 -4.51 -1.35 -4.68
C LEU A 319 -6.03 -1.43 -4.55
N ALA A 320 -6.74 -0.59 -5.29
CA ALA A 320 -8.18 -0.64 -5.51
C ALA A 320 -8.47 -0.82 -7.00
N TYR A 321 -9.50 -1.59 -7.32
CA TYR A 321 -9.89 -1.92 -8.68
C TYR A 321 -11.29 -1.37 -8.96
N GLN A 322 -11.52 -0.94 -10.19
CA GLN A 322 -12.84 -0.56 -10.69
C GLN A 322 -12.94 -0.97 -12.16
N TRP A 323 -13.85 -1.88 -12.47
CA TRP A 323 -14.18 -2.23 -13.85
C TRP A 323 -14.97 -1.11 -14.50
N LEU A 324 -14.69 -0.86 -15.77
CA LEU A 324 -15.29 0.18 -16.57
C LEU A 324 -15.86 -0.40 -17.86
N ARG A 325 -17.06 0.05 -18.25
CA ARG A 325 -17.70 -0.18 -19.55
C ARG A 325 -17.60 1.11 -20.35
N ASP A 326 -16.91 1.07 -21.50
CA ASP A 326 -16.63 2.26 -22.33
C ASP A 326 -16.05 3.45 -21.53
N GLY A 327 -15.22 3.14 -20.53
CA GLY A 327 -14.60 4.13 -19.64
C GLY A 327 -15.48 4.64 -18.49
N ALA A 328 -16.76 4.27 -18.42
CA ALA A 328 -17.66 4.57 -17.30
C ALA A 328 -17.63 3.43 -16.25
N PRO A 329 -17.69 3.75 -14.94
CA PRO A 329 -17.64 2.72 -13.90
C PRO A 329 -18.86 1.81 -13.93
N ILE A 330 -18.62 0.50 -13.77
CA ILE A 330 -19.65 -0.50 -13.53
C ILE A 330 -19.87 -0.60 -12.01
N ASP A 331 -21.09 -0.32 -11.56
CA ASP A 331 -21.41 -0.27 -10.14
C ASP A 331 -21.09 -1.59 -9.41
N GLY A 332 -20.37 -1.49 -8.30
CA GLY A 332 -19.99 -2.64 -7.46
C GLY A 332 -18.88 -3.54 -8.04
N ALA A 333 -18.44 -3.32 -9.28
CA ALA A 333 -17.41 -4.12 -9.91
C ALA A 333 -15.99 -3.68 -9.47
N THR A 334 -15.59 -4.08 -8.26
CA THR A 334 -14.31 -3.69 -7.64
C THR A 334 -13.36 -4.86 -7.35
N ALA A 335 -13.72 -6.07 -7.79
CA ALA A 335 -12.89 -7.26 -7.62
C ALA A 335 -11.78 -7.34 -8.69
N THR A 336 -10.79 -8.19 -8.46
CA THR A 336 -9.74 -8.50 -9.46
C THR A 336 -10.24 -9.35 -10.63
N THR A 337 -11.49 -9.79 -10.57
CA THR A 337 -12.15 -10.56 -11.62
C THR A 337 -13.53 -9.99 -11.90
N TYR A 338 -14.01 -10.16 -13.12
CA TYR A 338 -15.35 -9.76 -13.54
C TYR A 338 -15.89 -10.72 -14.60
N SER A 339 -17.16 -11.10 -14.47
CA SER A 339 -17.86 -11.86 -15.48
C SER A 339 -18.79 -10.91 -16.24
N PRO A 340 -18.57 -10.67 -17.55
CA PRO A 340 -19.41 -9.80 -18.33
C PRO A 340 -20.87 -10.25 -18.28
N THR A 341 -21.75 -9.27 -18.19
CA THR A 341 -23.20 -9.41 -18.13
C THR A 341 -23.82 -9.11 -19.50
N PRO A 342 -25.11 -9.39 -19.71
CA PRO A 342 -25.79 -9.00 -20.95
C PRO A 342 -25.70 -7.52 -21.29
N ASP A 343 -25.60 -6.63 -20.28
CA ASP A 343 -25.47 -5.18 -20.47
C ASP A 343 -24.08 -4.77 -20.98
N ASP A 344 -23.10 -5.68 -20.99
CA ASP A 344 -21.75 -5.43 -21.48
C ASP A 344 -21.59 -5.79 -22.97
N VAL A 345 -22.55 -6.49 -23.58
CA VAL A 345 -22.47 -6.94 -24.98
C VAL A 345 -22.21 -5.75 -25.92
N ASP A 346 -21.31 -5.95 -26.89
CA ASP A 346 -20.82 -4.95 -27.84
C ASP A 346 -20.01 -3.79 -27.22
N HIS A 347 -19.81 -3.76 -25.91
CA HIS A 347 -18.98 -2.78 -25.22
C HIS A 347 -17.57 -3.31 -24.95
N VAL A 348 -16.61 -2.41 -24.80
CA VAL A 348 -15.25 -2.77 -24.37
C VAL A 348 -15.11 -2.60 -22.86
N LEU A 349 -14.38 -3.52 -22.24
CA LEU A 349 -14.12 -3.49 -20.80
C LEU A 349 -12.67 -3.05 -20.54
N THR A 350 -12.51 -2.18 -19.54
CA THR A 350 -11.20 -1.79 -18.99
C THR A 350 -11.24 -1.85 -17.47
N VAL A 351 -10.07 -1.89 -16.82
CA VAL A 351 -9.99 -1.78 -15.36
C VAL A 351 -9.12 -0.59 -14.98
N ARG A 352 -9.64 0.27 -14.12
CA ARG A 352 -8.85 1.28 -13.42
C ARG A 352 -8.27 0.68 -12.15
N VAL A 353 -6.94 0.59 -12.10
CA VAL A 353 -6.19 0.19 -10.91
C VAL A 353 -5.65 1.44 -10.25
N THR A 354 -6.12 1.73 -9.03
CA THR A 354 -5.69 2.88 -8.23
C THR A 354 -4.75 2.41 -7.14
N ALA A 355 -3.52 2.90 -7.15
CA ALA A 355 -2.50 2.61 -6.16
C ALA A 355 -2.41 3.76 -5.16
N SER A 356 -2.38 3.41 -3.87
CA SER A 356 -2.32 4.35 -2.74
C SER A 356 -1.26 3.93 -1.74
N ARG A 357 -0.61 4.91 -1.12
CA ARG A 357 0.40 4.69 -0.09
C ARG A 357 0.48 5.90 0.84
N ALA A 358 0.52 5.67 2.15
CA ALA A 358 0.58 6.74 3.13
C ALA A 358 1.76 7.69 2.86
N GLY A 359 1.46 8.99 2.74
CA GLY A 359 2.43 10.03 2.43
C GLY A 359 2.76 10.22 0.94
N TYR A 360 2.16 9.44 0.05
CA TYR A 360 2.29 9.55 -1.41
C TYR A 360 0.97 10.08 -2.01
N ASP A 361 1.03 10.65 -3.21
CA ASP A 361 -0.17 10.93 -3.98
C ASP A 361 -0.66 9.65 -4.69
N ASP A 362 -1.97 9.46 -4.73
CA ASP A 362 -2.58 8.29 -5.37
C ASP A 362 -2.41 8.36 -6.89
N VAL A 363 -2.17 7.20 -7.51
CA VAL A 363 -2.00 7.08 -8.96
C VAL A 363 -2.93 6.01 -9.50
N ALA A 364 -3.68 6.36 -10.55
CA ALA A 364 -4.56 5.44 -11.25
C ALA A 364 -4.04 5.15 -12.66
N VAL A 365 -4.02 3.87 -13.04
CA VAL A 365 -3.71 3.41 -14.39
C VAL A 365 -4.88 2.59 -14.91
N VAL A 366 -5.25 2.79 -16.17
CA VAL A 366 -6.30 2.03 -16.85
C VAL A 366 -5.64 1.01 -17.78
N THR A 367 -6.13 -0.23 -17.76
CA THR A 367 -5.66 -1.29 -18.67
C THR A 367 -5.96 -0.95 -20.13
N ALA A 368 -5.31 -1.65 -21.07
CA ALA A 368 -5.83 -1.72 -22.42
C ALA A 368 -7.27 -2.31 -22.41
N PRO A 369 -8.14 -1.89 -23.35
CA PRO A 369 -9.48 -2.44 -23.48
C PRO A 369 -9.45 -3.89 -23.95
N THR A 370 -10.47 -4.66 -23.58
CA THR A 370 -10.78 -5.93 -24.24
C THR A 370 -11.26 -5.71 -25.67
N ASP A 371 -11.36 -6.78 -26.45
CA ASP A 371 -12.29 -6.81 -27.58
C ASP A 371 -13.73 -6.56 -27.08
N PRO A 372 -14.65 -6.08 -27.95
CA PRO A 372 -16.06 -5.94 -27.59
C PRO A 372 -16.63 -7.26 -27.05
N VAL A 373 -17.42 -7.18 -25.97
CA VAL A 373 -17.96 -8.38 -25.33
C VAL A 373 -18.93 -9.09 -26.28
N ALA A 374 -18.66 -10.37 -26.54
CA ALA A 374 -19.47 -11.23 -27.37
C ALA A 374 -20.62 -11.91 -26.59
N LEU A 375 -21.66 -12.29 -27.33
CA LEU A 375 -22.69 -13.20 -26.83
C LEU A 375 -22.07 -14.57 -26.51
N ALA A 376 -22.54 -15.21 -25.45
CA ALA A 376 -22.20 -16.58 -25.13
C ALA A 376 -23.08 -17.59 -25.90
N ASP A 377 -22.60 -18.84 -26.00
CA ASP A 377 -23.34 -19.91 -26.65
C ASP A 377 -23.91 -20.92 -25.65
N PHE A 378 -25.07 -21.48 -25.99
CA PHE A 378 -25.61 -22.63 -25.27
C PHE A 378 -24.89 -23.91 -25.65
N VAL A 379 -24.66 -24.79 -24.67
CA VAL A 379 -24.21 -26.16 -24.88
C VAL A 379 -25.39 -27.10 -24.82
N VAL A 380 -25.75 -27.71 -25.96
CA VAL A 380 -26.79 -28.77 -26.02
C VAL A 380 -26.31 -30.00 -25.24
N LYS A 381 -27.10 -30.44 -24.26
CA LYS A 381 -26.83 -31.66 -23.48
C LYS A 381 -27.64 -32.84 -24.02
N HIS A 382 -28.92 -32.62 -24.28
CA HIS A 382 -29.81 -33.58 -24.92
C HIS A 382 -30.65 -32.88 -26.00
N ALA A 383 -30.61 -33.40 -27.23
CA ALA A 383 -31.40 -32.88 -28.34
C ALA A 383 -32.89 -33.24 -28.17
N PRO A 384 -33.83 -32.42 -28.69
CA PRO A 384 -35.25 -32.68 -28.59
C PRO A 384 -35.67 -33.90 -29.41
N THR A 385 -36.68 -34.64 -28.93
CA THR A 385 -37.18 -35.85 -29.61
C THR A 385 -38.70 -35.91 -29.63
N LEU A 386 -39.24 -36.53 -30.68
CA LEU A 386 -40.68 -36.81 -30.81
C LEU A 386 -40.95 -38.30 -30.58
N THR A 387 -41.93 -38.58 -29.74
CA THR A 387 -42.46 -39.93 -29.50
C THR A 387 -43.96 -39.98 -29.80
N GLY A 388 -44.50 -41.18 -30.05
CA GLY A 388 -45.90 -41.39 -30.42
C GLY A 388 -46.07 -41.97 -31.82
N SER A 389 -47.29 -42.41 -32.14
CA SER A 389 -47.63 -42.96 -33.46
C SER A 389 -48.25 -41.88 -34.35
N PRO A 390 -47.72 -41.62 -35.57
CA PRO A 390 -48.29 -40.64 -36.48
C PRO A 390 -49.58 -41.17 -37.13
N ARG A 391 -50.67 -41.16 -36.38
CA ARG A 391 -51.99 -41.62 -36.83
C ARG A 391 -53.06 -40.63 -36.40
N LEU A 392 -54.08 -40.47 -37.24
CA LEU A 392 -55.21 -39.58 -36.97
C LEU A 392 -55.82 -39.87 -35.59
N GLY A 393 -56.01 -38.83 -34.79
CA GLY A 393 -56.58 -38.89 -33.44
C GLY A 393 -55.58 -39.30 -32.34
N GLU A 394 -54.39 -39.78 -32.69
CA GLU A 394 -53.31 -40.03 -31.72
C GLU A 394 -52.56 -38.72 -31.40
N SER A 395 -51.74 -38.75 -30.33
CA SER A 395 -50.89 -37.62 -29.94
C SER A 395 -49.41 -37.92 -30.16
N LEU A 396 -48.66 -36.89 -30.56
CA LEU A 396 -47.21 -36.86 -30.50
C LEU A 396 -46.77 -36.13 -29.23
N THR A 397 -45.75 -36.65 -28.56
CA THR A 397 -45.17 -36.04 -27.35
C THR A 397 -43.74 -35.61 -27.67
N LEU A 398 -43.46 -34.34 -27.41
CA LEU A 398 -42.15 -33.70 -27.52
C LEU A 398 -41.44 -33.76 -26.18
N ASP A 399 -40.27 -34.39 -26.15
CA ASP A 399 -39.23 -34.10 -25.17
C ASP A 399 -38.45 -32.88 -25.67
N PRO A 400 -38.48 -31.73 -24.98
CA PRO A 400 -37.80 -30.52 -25.42
C PRO A 400 -36.26 -30.62 -25.35
N GLY A 401 -35.72 -31.66 -24.73
CA GLY A 401 -34.27 -31.81 -24.52
C GLY A 401 -33.75 -30.95 -23.37
N SER A 402 -32.43 -30.76 -23.32
CA SER A 402 -31.77 -29.95 -22.29
C SER A 402 -30.50 -29.29 -22.80
N TRP A 403 -30.15 -28.17 -22.18
CA TRP A 403 -29.03 -27.30 -22.54
C TRP A 403 -28.38 -26.71 -21.28
N SER A 404 -27.19 -26.15 -21.46
CA SER A 404 -26.44 -25.45 -20.42
C SER A 404 -25.99 -24.09 -20.95
N PRO A 405 -26.13 -23.01 -20.17
CA PRO A 405 -26.82 -22.94 -18.87
C PRO A 405 -28.35 -22.97 -19.03
N ALA A 406 -29.04 -23.57 -18.07
CA ALA A 406 -30.52 -23.62 -18.05
C ALA A 406 -31.14 -22.48 -17.24
N THR A 407 -30.39 -21.87 -16.33
CA THR A 407 -30.84 -20.77 -15.48
C THR A 407 -31.22 -19.55 -16.34
N ASP A 408 -32.37 -18.95 -16.04
CA ASP A 408 -32.93 -17.77 -16.73
C ASP A 408 -33.11 -17.93 -18.25
N ALA A 409 -33.02 -19.16 -18.76
CA ALA A 409 -33.28 -19.48 -20.16
C ALA A 409 -34.78 -19.76 -20.36
N THR A 410 -35.35 -19.19 -21.42
CA THR A 410 -36.73 -19.45 -21.85
C THR A 410 -36.74 -20.31 -23.10
N ALA A 411 -37.52 -21.39 -23.08
CA ALA A 411 -37.71 -22.27 -24.22
C ALA A 411 -39.12 -22.14 -24.81
N THR A 412 -39.19 -21.97 -26.13
CA THR A 412 -40.44 -21.92 -26.89
C THR A 412 -40.49 -23.04 -27.91
N ILE A 413 -41.65 -23.67 -28.06
CA ILE A 413 -41.88 -24.78 -28.99
C ILE A 413 -42.66 -24.25 -30.19
N THR A 414 -42.19 -24.61 -31.39
CA THR A 414 -42.95 -24.43 -32.64
C THR A 414 -43.16 -25.80 -33.28
N TRP A 415 -44.42 -26.17 -33.53
CA TRP A 415 -44.75 -27.37 -34.29
C TRP A 415 -44.80 -27.06 -35.79
N PHE A 416 -44.44 -28.05 -36.61
CA PHE A 416 -44.39 -27.94 -38.07
C PHE A 416 -45.20 -29.06 -38.72
N ARG A 417 -46.02 -28.70 -39.71
CA ARG A 417 -46.79 -29.60 -40.56
C ARG A 417 -46.33 -29.44 -41.99
N GLY A 418 -45.81 -30.51 -42.59
CA GLY A 418 -45.31 -30.46 -43.98
C GLY A 418 -44.17 -29.45 -44.18
N GLY A 419 -43.45 -29.11 -43.11
CA GLY A 419 -42.38 -28.09 -43.12
C GLY A 419 -42.83 -26.66 -42.80
N LEU A 420 -44.13 -26.41 -42.63
CA LEU A 420 -44.67 -25.08 -42.29
C LEU A 420 -45.06 -25.01 -40.81
N PRO A 421 -44.86 -23.86 -40.13
CA PRO A 421 -45.23 -23.70 -38.73
C PRO A 421 -46.75 -23.82 -38.53
N VAL A 422 -47.15 -24.45 -37.43
CA VAL A 422 -48.54 -24.56 -37.00
C VAL A 422 -48.78 -23.54 -35.90
N GLU A 423 -49.63 -22.55 -36.16
CA GLU A 423 -49.96 -21.49 -35.21
C GLU A 423 -50.79 -22.01 -34.03
N GLY A 424 -50.59 -21.41 -32.85
CA GLY A 424 -51.38 -21.69 -31.66
C GLY A 424 -51.02 -22.98 -30.90
N VAL A 425 -50.08 -23.79 -31.40
CA VAL A 425 -49.64 -25.02 -30.72
C VAL A 425 -48.23 -24.83 -30.16
N THR A 426 -48.14 -24.66 -28.83
CA THR A 426 -46.88 -24.36 -28.12
C THR A 426 -46.57 -25.34 -26.99
N GLY A 427 -47.48 -26.28 -26.70
CA GLY A 427 -47.28 -27.32 -25.69
C GLY A 427 -46.37 -28.46 -26.18
N THR A 428 -45.99 -29.33 -25.25
CA THR A 428 -45.21 -30.55 -25.53
C THR A 428 -46.05 -31.68 -26.13
N THR A 429 -47.33 -31.47 -26.37
CA THR A 429 -48.24 -32.47 -26.96
C THR A 429 -48.93 -31.89 -28.18
N TYR A 430 -48.99 -32.67 -29.25
CA TYR A 430 -49.66 -32.33 -30.50
C TYR A 430 -50.64 -33.44 -30.88
N VAL A 431 -51.94 -33.13 -30.93
CA VAL A 431 -52.99 -34.08 -31.32
C VAL A 431 -53.16 -34.03 -32.84
N LEU A 432 -53.11 -35.19 -33.49
CA LEU A 432 -53.12 -35.30 -34.95
C LEU A 432 -54.55 -35.19 -35.51
N GLY A 433 -54.81 -34.10 -36.23
CA GLY A 433 -56.09 -33.79 -36.86
C GLY A 433 -56.18 -34.23 -38.33
N PRO A 434 -57.36 -34.11 -38.97
CA PRO A 434 -57.55 -34.45 -40.38
C PRO A 434 -56.59 -33.72 -41.34
N GLU A 435 -56.26 -32.48 -41.04
CA GLU A 435 -55.35 -31.63 -41.83
C GLU A 435 -53.88 -32.10 -41.80
N ASP A 436 -53.52 -32.97 -40.86
CA ASP A 436 -52.19 -33.58 -40.79
C ASP A 436 -52.06 -34.81 -41.71
N LEU A 437 -53.17 -35.36 -42.23
CA LEU A 437 -53.14 -36.59 -43.02
C LEU A 437 -52.27 -36.45 -44.27
N GLY A 438 -51.34 -37.40 -44.44
CA GLY A 438 -50.38 -37.36 -45.53
C GLY A 438 -49.30 -36.29 -45.37
N GLN A 439 -49.22 -35.62 -44.22
CA GLN A 439 -48.14 -34.71 -43.84
C GLN A 439 -47.19 -35.41 -42.86
N ARG A 440 -45.98 -34.86 -42.76
CA ARG A 440 -45.05 -35.18 -41.67
C ARG A 440 -45.13 -34.08 -40.62
N ILE A 441 -45.02 -34.47 -39.36
CA ILE A 441 -44.99 -33.53 -38.24
C ILE A 441 -43.56 -33.47 -37.69
N ALA A 442 -43.10 -32.28 -37.37
CA ALA A 442 -41.85 -32.04 -36.65
C ALA A 442 -42.08 -30.96 -35.59
N ALA A 443 -41.14 -30.78 -34.67
CA ALA A 443 -41.13 -29.66 -33.76
C ALA A 443 -39.74 -29.01 -33.74
N SER A 444 -39.66 -27.76 -33.30
CA SER A 444 -38.40 -27.10 -32.96
C SER A 444 -38.51 -26.41 -31.62
N VAL A 445 -37.45 -26.54 -30.83
CA VAL A 445 -37.27 -25.86 -29.55
C VAL A 445 -36.30 -24.72 -29.77
N THR A 446 -36.76 -23.49 -29.50
CA THR A 446 -35.92 -22.29 -29.50
C THR A 446 -35.67 -21.87 -28.07
N VAL A 447 -34.41 -21.73 -27.69
CA VAL A 447 -33.96 -21.34 -26.35
C VAL A 447 -33.33 -19.96 -26.43
N THR A 448 -33.75 -19.08 -25.53
CA THR A 448 -33.25 -17.70 -25.44
C THR A 448 -32.86 -17.38 -24.00
N ARG A 449 -31.78 -16.61 -23.84
CA ARG A 449 -31.35 -16.00 -22.58
C ARG A 449 -30.64 -14.69 -22.94
N ALA A 450 -30.83 -13.64 -22.13
CA ALA A 450 -30.12 -12.39 -22.35
C ALA A 450 -28.60 -12.63 -22.34
N GLY A 451 -27.87 -12.01 -23.28
CA GLY A 451 -26.42 -12.22 -23.43
C GLY A 451 -26.01 -13.53 -24.11
N TYR A 452 -26.96 -14.30 -24.66
CA TYR A 452 -26.68 -15.54 -25.38
C TYR A 452 -27.18 -15.52 -26.81
N THR A 453 -26.44 -16.15 -27.71
CA THR A 453 -26.91 -16.49 -29.06
C THR A 453 -28.12 -17.43 -28.95
N PRO A 454 -29.28 -17.12 -29.57
CA PRO A 454 -30.44 -18.02 -29.54
C PRO A 454 -30.09 -19.40 -30.08
N LEU A 455 -30.46 -20.44 -29.33
CA LEU A 455 -30.25 -21.83 -29.72
C LEU A 455 -31.55 -22.38 -30.32
N VAL A 456 -31.49 -22.84 -31.57
CA VAL A 456 -32.63 -23.50 -32.25
C VAL A 456 -32.30 -24.97 -32.47
N GLN A 457 -33.16 -25.86 -31.97
CA GLN A 457 -32.99 -27.31 -32.08
C GLN A 457 -34.24 -27.96 -32.69
N PRO A 458 -34.18 -28.48 -33.92
CA PRO A 458 -35.29 -29.20 -34.55
C PRO A 458 -35.31 -30.68 -34.14
N THR A 459 -36.49 -31.30 -34.16
CA THR A 459 -36.64 -32.76 -34.11
C THR A 459 -36.58 -33.36 -35.51
N ALA A 460 -36.30 -34.65 -35.60
CA ALA A 460 -36.61 -35.40 -36.82
C ALA A 460 -38.13 -35.35 -37.10
N ALA A 461 -38.50 -35.29 -38.38
CA ALA A 461 -39.90 -35.35 -38.79
C ALA A 461 -40.45 -36.78 -38.71
N THR A 462 -41.71 -36.93 -38.32
CA THR A 462 -42.40 -38.23 -38.28
C THR A 462 -42.49 -38.88 -39.66
N THR A 463 -42.89 -40.14 -39.71
CA THR A 463 -43.49 -40.70 -40.93
C THR A 463 -44.84 -40.02 -41.22
N LEU A 464 -45.39 -40.24 -42.42
CA LEU A 464 -46.66 -39.65 -42.82
C LEU A 464 -47.78 -40.02 -41.83
N VAL A 465 -48.56 -39.02 -41.42
CA VAL A 465 -49.75 -39.24 -40.61
C VAL A 465 -50.79 -39.98 -41.42
N LYS A 466 -51.30 -41.09 -40.90
CA LYS A 466 -52.26 -41.96 -41.61
C LYS A 466 -53.47 -42.32 -40.75
N SER A 467 -54.63 -42.44 -41.39
CA SER A 467 -55.84 -42.99 -40.79
C SER A 467 -55.94 -44.51 -41.06
N ARG A 468 -56.70 -45.22 -40.21
CA ARG A 468 -56.96 -46.66 -40.39
C ARG A 468 -58.20 -46.84 -41.26
N PRO A 469 -58.10 -47.54 -42.41
CA PRO A 469 -59.28 -47.76 -43.21
C PRO A 469 -60.13 -48.91 -42.68
N THR A 470 -61.44 -48.76 -42.78
CA THR A 470 -62.45 -49.79 -42.58
C THR A 470 -62.84 -50.38 -43.93
N ILE A 471 -62.66 -51.69 -44.09
CA ILE A 471 -63.15 -52.45 -45.24
C ILE A 471 -64.48 -53.11 -44.86
N ARG A 472 -65.54 -52.86 -45.63
CA ARG A 472 -66.82 -53.56 -45.53
C ARG A 472 -67.15 -54.19 -46.87
N VAL A 473 -67.58 -55.46 -46.84
CA VAL A 473 -67.99 -56.18 -48.06
C VAL A 473 -69.39 -56.74 -47.85
N ARG A 474 -70.30 -56.51 -48.79
CA ARG A 474 -71.62 -57.15 -48.83
C ARG A 474 -71.76 -57.95 -50.13
N SER A 475 -72.34 -59.15 -50.05
CA SER A 475 -72.74 -59.90 -51.24
C SER A 475 -74.14 -59.47 -51.63
N THR A 476 -74.35 -59.19 -52.91
CA THR A 476 -75.64 -58.73 -53.44
C THR A 476 -76.39 -59.84 -54.17
N HIS A 477 -75.70 -60.81 -54.78
CA HIS A 477 -76.30 -62.00 -55.39
C HIS A 477 -75.31 -63.20 -55.36
N PRO A 478 -75.72 -64.39 -54.87
CA PRO A 478 -75.02 -65.64 -55.11
C PRO A 478 -75.58 -66.32 -56.37
N GLY A 479 -74.87 -66.23 -57.49
CA GLY A 479 -75.18 -66.99 -58.71
C GLY A 479 -74.34 -68.26 -58.80
N HIS A 480 -74.71 -69.19 -59.70
CA HIS A 480 -73.91 -70.41 -59.95
C HIS A 480 -72.50 -70.06 -60.44
N GLY A 481 -71.48 -70.37 -59.63
CA GLY A 481 -70.07 -70.07 -59.93
C GLY A 481 -69.71 -68.57 -60.04
N ARG A 482 -70.59 -67.67 -59.56
CA ARG A 482 -70.43 -66.21 -59.61
C ARG A 482 -70.84 -65.56 -58.29
N LEU A 483 -70.03 -64.61 -57.84
CA LEU A 483 -70.31 -63.81 -56.65
C LEU A 483 -70.26 -62.32 -56.97
N ASP A 484 -71.41 -61.64 -56.86
CA ASP A 484 -71.49 -60.19 -56.96
C ASP A 484 -71.29 -59.55 -55.57
N LEU A 485 -70.32 -58.65 -55.49
CA LEU A 485 -69.85 -58.01 -54.26
C LEU A 485 -69.89 -56.49 -54.36
N VAL A 486 -70.28 -55.86 -53.25
CA VAL A 486 -70.13 -54.43 -53.00
C VAL A 486 -69.06 -54.26 -51.93
N LEU A 487 -67.94 -53.66 -52.31
CA LEU A 487 -66.84 -53.29 -51.43
C LEU A 487 -66.98 -51.81 -51.08
N ARG A 488 -67.00 -51.50 -49.79
CA ARG A 488 -66.88 -50.14 -49.25
C ARG A 488 -65.60 -50.04 -48.45
N LEU A 489 -64.80 -49.04 -48.79
CA LEU A 489 -63.56 -48.64 -48.16
C LEU A 489 -63.77 -47.21 -47.65
N ALA A 490 -63.68 -47.02 -46.35
CA ALA A 490 -63.87 -45.73 -45.69
C ALA A 490 -62.79 -45.54 -44.62
N ALA A 491 -62.50 -44.32 -44.23
CA ALA A 491 -61.59 -44.01 -43.13
C ALA A 491 -62.00 -42.68 -42.51
N ASP A 492 -61.81 -42.55 -41.21
CA ASP A 492 -62.10 -41.30 -40.52
C ASP A 492 -61.15 -40.21 -41.04
N GLY A 493 -61.67 -38.99 -41.21
CA GLY A 493 -60.92 -37.83 -41.70
C GLY A 493 -60.51 -37.86 -43.18
N VAL A 494 -60.93 -38.85 -43.98
CA VAL A 494 -60.61 -38.94 -45.42
C VAL A 494 -61.88 -38.94 -46.27
N ASP A 495 -62.12 -37.83 -46.97
CA ASP A 495 -63.34 -37.62 -47.78
C ASP A 495 -63.44 -38.57 -48.96
N VAL A 496 -62.33 -38.80 -49.67
CA VAL A 496 -62.28 -39.69 -50.83
C VAL A 496 -61.23 -40.76 -50.61
N VAL A 497 -61.70 -41.97 -50.30
CA VAL A 497 -60.81 -43.12 -50.16
C VAL A 497 -60.62 -43.79 -51.52
N SER A 498 -59.38 -43.78 -52.00
CA SER A 498 -58.97 -44.41 -53.26
C SER A 498 -57.85 -45.42 -53.09
N GLY A 499 -57.72 -46.31 -54.05
CA GLY A 499 -56.62 -47.27 -54.19
C GLY A 499 -57.11 -48.66 -54.57
N THR A 500 -56.21 -49.63 -54.55
CA THR A 500 -56.51 -50.99 -55.04
C THR A 500 -56.69 -51.95 -53.87
N VAL A 501 -57.79 -52.70 -53.89
CA VAL A 501 -58.03 -53.82 -52.98
C VAL A 501 -57.83 -55.12 -53.75
N GLN A 502 -56.86 -55.93 -53.31
CA GLN A 502 -56.66 -57.28 -53.81
C GLN A 502 -57.65 -58.22 -53.13
N VAL A 503 -58.36 -59.03 -53.92
CA VAL A 503 -59.25 -60.09 -53.44
C VAL A 503 -58.55 -61.41 -53.63
N LEU A 504 -58.27 -62.13 -52.55
CA LEU A 504 -57.50 -63.35 -52.55
C LEU A 504 -58.32 -64.54 -52.02
N SER A 505 -58.00 -65.73 -52.50
CA SER A 505 -58.43 -67.01 -51.94
C SER A 505 -57.27 -67.98 -51.90
N HIS A 506 -57.08 -68.68 -50.78
CA HIS A 506 -55.92 -69.56 -50.56
C HIS A 506 -54.56 -68.93 -50.91
N GLY A 507 -54.43 -67.61 -50.76
CA GLY A 507 -53.20 -66.86 -51.10
C GLY A 507 -53.08 -66.42 -52.57
N VAL A 508 -53.94 -66.90 -53.46
CA VAL A 508 -53.97 -66.51 -54.88
C VAL A 508 -54.83 -65.25 -55.05
N VAL A 509 -54.31 -64.25 -55.77
CA VAL A 509 -55.07 -63.04 -56.14
C VAL A 509 -56.09 -63.43 -57.21
N LEU A 510 -57.37 -63.38 -56.86
CA LEU A 510 -58.48 -63.64 -57.78
C LEU A 510 -58.84 -62.39 -58.60
N LYS A 511 -58.68 -61.20 -58.00
CA LYS A 511 -59.01 -59.93 -58.64
C LYS A 511 -58.37 -58.74 -57.94
N GLU A 512 -57.96 -57.76 -58.73
CA GLU A 512 -57.63 -56.42 -58.23
C GLU A 512 -58.83 -55.48 -58.44
N VAL A 513 -59.23 -54.80 -57.37
CA VAL A 513 -60.43 -53.95 -57.36
C VAL A 513 -59.99 -52.51 -57.13
N PRO A 514 -59.90 -51.68 -58.19
CA PRO A 514 -59.64 -50.25 -58.02
C PRO A 514 -60.87 -49.56 -57.44
N VAL A 515 -60.69 -48.91 -56.30
CA VAL A 515 -61.67 -48.07 -55.62
C VAL A 515 -61.28 -46.61 -55.86
N ARG A 516 -62.21 -45.80 -56.36
CA ARG A 516 -61.97 -44.36 -56.65
C ARG A 516 -62.78 -43.43 -55.75
N THR A 517 -63.95 -43.86 -55.28
CA THR A 517 -64.91 -43.05 -54.51
C THR A 517 -65.37 -43.77 -53.24
N GLY A 518 -64.48 -44.55 -52.62
CA GLY A 518 -64.78 -45.34 -51.42
C GLY A 518 -65.70 -46.55 -51.63
N THR A 519 -66.54 -46.62 -52.67
CA THR A 519 -67.39 -47.80 -52.96
C THR A 519 -67.13 -48.37 -54.34
N ARG A 520 -67.11 -49.69 -54.47
CA ARG A 520 -66.94 -50.39 -55.75
C ARG A 520 -67.75 -51.67 -55.81
N ASN A 521 -68.54 -51.81 -56.87
CA ASN A 521 -69.24 -53.04 -57.22
C ASN A 521 -68.38 -53.87 -58.18
N PHE A 522 -68.31 -55.18 -57.98
CA PHE A 522 -67.63 -56.10 -58.90
C PHE A 522 -68.14 -57.53 -58.75
N ALA A 523 -67.86 -58.34 -59.78
CA ALA A 523 -68.12 -59.77 -59.76
C ALA A 523 -66.81 -60.56 -59.70
N LEU A 524 -66.82 -61.66 -58.97
CA LEU A 524 -65.89 -62.78 -59.12
C LEU A 524 -66.60 -63.89 -59.91
N ARG A 525 -65.90 -64.51 -60.87
CA ARG A 525 -66.44 -65.53 -61.79
C ARG A 525 -65.54 -66.77 -61.77
N HIS A 526 -66.04 -67.89 -62.29
CA HIS A 526 -65.33 -69.18 -62.35
C HIS A 526 -64.93 -69.68 -60.95
N LEU A 527 -65.86 -69.55 -60.00
CA LEU A 527 -65.67 -70.01 -58.63
C LEU A 527 -66.29 -71.40 -58.44
N GLU A 528 -65.66 -72.25 -57.65
CA GLU A 528 -66.24 -73.53 -57.22
C GLU A 528 -67.42 -73.32 -56.26
N PRO A 529 -68.53 -74.08 -56.38
CA PRO A 529 -69.64 -74.04 -55.43
C PRO A 529 -69.19 -74.46 -54.02
N GLY A 530 -69.71 -73.78 -53.00
CA GLY A 530 -69.41 -74.10 -51.60
C GLY A 530 -68.93 -72.91 -50.75
N PRO A 531 -68.57 -73.15 -49.49
CA PRO A 531 -68.01 -72.13 -48.62
C PRO A 531 -66.60 -71.74 -49.10
N MET A 532 -66.35 -70.44 -49.24
CA MET A 532 -65.10 -69.89 -49.72
C MET A 532 -64.62 -68.78 -48.80
N LYS A 533 -63.34 -68.80 -48.44
CA LYS A 533 -62.71 -67.76 -47.63
C LYS A 533 -62.06 -66.71 -48.53
N LEU A 534 -62.64 -65.51 -48.56
CA LEU A 534 -62.07 -64.39 -49.29
C LEU A 534 -61.30 -63.46 -48.35
N ARG A 535 -60.10 -63.06 -48.75
CA ARG A 535 -59.28 -62.04 -48.09
C ARG A 535 -59.21 -60.80 -48.98
N PHE A 536 -59.59 -59.65 -48.44
CA PHE A 536 -59.56 -58.35 -49.07
C PHE A 536 -58.38 -57.57 -48.49
N ARG A 537 -57.31 -57.38 -49.26
CA ARG A 537 -56.10 -56.69 -48.82
C ARG A 537 -56.01 -55.32 -49.50
N TYR A 538 -55.99 -54.27 -48.70
CA TYR A 538 -55.69 -52.90 -49.11
C TYR A 538 -54.24 -52.57 -48.72
N ALA A 539 -53.43 -52.13 -49.68
CA ALA A 539 -52.01 -51.84 -49.45
C ALA A 539 -51.77 -50.54 -48.65
N GLY A 540 -52.75 -49.63 -48.61
CA GLY A 540 -52.61 -48.29 -48.03
C GLY A 540 -52.43 -47.20 -49.10
N SER A 541 -52.29 -45.96 -48.64
CA SER A 541 -51.99 -44.78 -49.44
C SER A 541 -51.05 -43.83 -48.66
N SER A 542 -50.83 -42.61 -49.15
CA SER A 542 -50.15 -41.56 -48.39
C SER A 542 -50.90 -41.17 -47.11
N THR A 543 -52.23 -41.27 -47.11
CA THR A 543 -53.12 -40.90 -46.00
C THR A 543 -53.69 -42.10 -45.23
N LEU A 544 -53.55 -43.32 -45.74
CA LEU A 544 -54.14 -44.52 -45.13
C LEU A 544 -53.11 -45.63 -44.89
N THR A 545 -53.22 -46.29 -43.75
CA THR A 545 -52.49 -47.54 -43.51
C THR A 545 -53.02 -48.66 -44.40
N GLY A 546 -52.25 -49.73 -44.56
CA GLY A 546 -52.79 -50.97 -45.11
C GLY A 546 -53.86 -51.58 -44.19
N ALA A 547 -54.79 -52.33 -44.76
CA ALA A 547 -55.79 -53.08 -44.00
C ALA A 547 -56.14 -54.40 -44.69
N THR A 548 -56.62 -55.36 -43.91
CA THR A 548 -57.08 -56.64 -44.44
C THR A 548 -58.40 -57.04 -43.78
N LEU A 549 -59.38 -57.41 -44.59
CA LEU A 549 -60.61 -58.05 -44.13
C LEU A 549 -60.65 -59.48 -44.63
N THR A 550 -61.03 -60.42 -43.77
CA THR A 550 -61.31 -61.80 -44.17
C THR A 550 -62.80 -62.05 -44.02
N LYS A 551 -63.44 -62.63 -45.03
CA LYS A 551 -64.87 -62.92 -45.03
C LYS A 551 -65.14 -64.31 -45.60
N MET A 552 -65.97 -65.07 -44.89
CA MET A 552 -66.56 -66.30 -45.43
C MET A 552 -67.75 -65.93 -46.32
N VAL A 553 -67.76 -66.47 -47.52
CA VAL A 553 -68.86 -66.34 -48.48
C VAL A 553 -69.26 -67.74 -48.95
N ARG A 554 -70.48 -67.90 -49.46
CA ARG A 554 -70.92 -69.17 -50.06
C ARG A 554 -71.24 -68.94 -51.52
N VAL A 555 -70.56 -69.66 -52.39
CA VAL A 555 -70.85 -69.73 -53.82
C VAL A 555 -71.93 -70.80 -54.01
N ARG A 556 -72.99 -70.49 -54.75
CA ARG A 556 -74.07 -71.44 -55.04
C ARG A 556 -73.76 -72.24 -56.31
#